data_AF-A0A1F8M2A3-F1
#
_entry.id   AF-A0A1F8M2A3-F1
#
_cell.length_a   1.000
_cell.length_b   1.000
_cell.length_c   1.000
_cell.angle_alpha   90.00
_cell.angle_beta   90.00
_cell.angle_gamma   90.00
#
_symmetry.space_group_name_H-M   'P 1'
#
loop_
_entity.id
_entity.type
_entity.pdbx_description
1 polymer ?
#
loop_
_entity_poly.entity_id
_entity_poly.type
_entity_poly.pdbx_seq_one_letter_code
_entity_poly.pdbx_strand_id
1 'polypeptide(L)'
;MIENQVDKKEQQQRSWLDLLAMVLAFFTAIISFLGALVTYLTQAQIPEAPLWPLPGLVLVDWVLLGSIGFFAVYLCFRHTSVKWLLLAWFITGTLIPLIILGAFSIGLAVLIAFFLFVISTIILTIRQKGKWINSFAWLMLGSICNLGILFIIITLSQ
;
A
#
# COMPACT_ATOMS: atom_id res chain seq x y z
N MET A 1 19.23 -21.60 -32.67
CA MET A 1 18.51 -22.46 -31.68
C MET A 1 18.73 -22.03 -30.22
N ILE A 2 19.83 -21.34 -29.88
CA ILE A 2 20.10 -20.82 -28.52
C ILE A 2 19.26 -19.57 -28.19
N GLU A 3 19.00 -18.71 -29.19
CA GLU A 3 18.22 -17.46 -29.03
C GLU A 3 16.79 -17.70 -28.52
N ASN A 4 16.12 -18.74 -29.03
CA ASN A 4 14.77 -19.15 -28.61
C ASN A 4 14.67 -19.66 -27.15
N GLN A 5 15.79 -20.05 -26.53
CA GLN A 5 15.82 -20.54 -25.14
C GLN A 5 16.01 -19.38 -24.14
N VAL A 6 16.66 -18.30 -24.56
CA VAL A 6 16.86 -17.10 -23.74
C VAL A 6 15.54 -16.34 -23.58
N ASP A 7 14.81 -16.14 -24.68
CA ASP A 7 13.52 -15.45 -24.66
C ASP A 7 12.46 -16.19 -23.81
N LYS A 8 12.43 -17.52 -23.87
CA LYS A 8 11.51 -18.32 -23.04
C LYS A 8 11.83 -18.20 -21.54
N LYS A 9 13.10 -18.19 -21.15
CA LYS A 9 13.49 -18.02 -19.75
C LYS A 9 13.16 -16.63 -19.23
N GLU A 10 13.40 -15.58 -20.02
CA GLU A 10 13.03 -14.21 -19.64
C GLU A 10 11.51 -14.05 -19.51
N GLN A 11 10.74 -14.62 -20.44
CA GLN A 11 9.29 -14.53 -20.41
C GLN A 11 8.68 -15.32 -19.24
N GLN A 12 9.24 -16.49 -18.93
CA GLN A 12 8.81 -17.30 -17.78
C GLN A 12 9.19 -16.65 -16.44
N GLN A 13 10.39 -16.07 -16.32
CA GLN A 13 10.81 -15.37 -15.10
C GLN A 13 9.96 -14.11 -14.83
N ARG A 14 9.56 -13.37 -15.88
CA ARG A 14 8.66 -12.22 -15.75
C ARG A 14 7.28 -12.60 -15.22
N SER A 15 6.74 -13.75 -15.64
CA SER A 15 5.44 -14.25 -15.19
C SER A 15 5.39 -14.56 -13.68
N TRP A 16 6.44 -15.16 -13.13
CA TRP A 16 6.50 -15.50 -11.71
C TRP A 16 6.59 -14.27 -10.79
N LEU A 17 7.37 -13.26 -11.20
CA LEU A 17 7.51 -12.02 -10.44
C LEU A 17 6.18 -11.26 -10.36
N ASP A 18 5.40 -11.28 -11.44
CA ASP A 18 4.08 -10.67 -11.48
C ASP A 18 3.09 -11.34 -10.55
N LEU A 19 3.06 -12.68 -10.57
CA LEU A 19 2.23 -13.45 -9.66
C LEU A 19 2.61 -13.17 -8.21
N LEU A 20 3.92 -13.10 -7.91
CA LEU A 20 4.40 -12.79 -6.57
C LEU A 20 3.97 -11.38 -6.13
N ALA A 21 4.14 -10.37 -6.98
CA ALA A 21 3.68 -9.01 -6.68
C ALA A 21 2.16 -8.95 -6.42
N MET A 22 1.37 -9.68 -7.21
CA MET A 22 -0.09 -9.75 -7.05
C MET A 22 -0.50 -10.44 -5.75
N VAL A 23 0.14 -11.57 -5.41
CA VAL A 23 -0.11 -12.30 -4.17
C VAL A 23 0.25 -11.43 -2.95
N LEU A 24 1.38 -10.72 -2.98
CA LEU A 24 1.76 -9.80 -1.90
C LEU A 24 0.75 -8.65 -1.76
N ALA A 25 0.29 -8.06 -2.86
CA ALA A 25 -0.72 -7.01 -2.83
C ALA A 25 -2.07 -7.53 -2.31
N PHE A 26 -2.43 -8.77 -2.65
CA PHE A 26 -3.64 -9.42 -2.15
C PHE A 26 -3.57 -9.65 -0.63
N PHE A 27 -2.46 -10.20 -0.13
CA PHE A 27 -2.25 -10.33 1.32
C PHE A 27 -2.23 -8.98 2.03
N THR A 28 -1.69 -7.93 1.40
CA THR A 28 -1.75 -6.57 1.94
C THR A 28 -3.19 -6.12 2.13
N ALA A 29 -4.06 -6.31 1.14
CA ALA A 29 -5.47 -5.94 1.25
C ALA A 29 -6.18 -6.73 2.35
N ILE A 30 -5.92 -8.04 2.45
CA ILE A 30 -6.47 -8.88 3.53
C ILE A 30 -6.01 -8.37 4.91
N ILE A 31 -4.71 -8.13 5.09
CA ILE A 31 -4.16 -7.66 6.38
C ILE A 31 -4.70 -6.27 6.71
N SER A 32 -4.87 -5.40 5.73
CA SER A 32 -5.44 -4.06 5.96
C SER A 32 -6.89 -4.14 6.39
N PHE A 33 -7.69 -5.02 5.77
CA PHE A 33 -9.08 -5.24 6.14
C PHE A 33 -9.23 -5.91 7.50
N LEU A 34 -8.56 -7.05 7.71
CA LEU A 34 -8.61 -7.79 8.97
C LEU A 34 -8.00 -7.00 10.12
N GLY A 35 -6.89 -6.30 9.86
CA GLY A 35 -6.25 -5.43 10.84
C GLY A 35 -7.20 -4.33 11.30
N ALA A 36 -7.85 -3.64 10.35
CA ALA A 36 -8.82 -2.60 10.68
C ALA A 36 -10.03 -3.17 11.46
N LEU A 37 -10.54 -4.33 11.06
CA LEU A 37 -11.65 -5.00 11.74
C LEU A 37 -11.29 -5.39 13.18
N VAL A 38 -10.11 -5.99 13.39
CA VAL A 38 -9.63 -6.37 14.72
C VAL A 38 -9.47 -5.13 15.60
N THR A 39 -8.84 -4.06 15.08
CA THR A 39 -8.68 -2.81 15.84
C THR A 39 -10.03 -2.17 16.19
N TYR A 40 -11.00 -2.21 15.27
CA TYR A 40 -12.36 -1.73 15.57
C TYR A 40 -13.02 -2.53 16.71
N LEU A 41 -12.96 -3.86 16.63
CA LEU A 41 -13.56 -4.73 17.65
C LEU A 41 -12.88 -4.60 19.02
N THR A 42 -11.56 -4.42 19.06
CA THR A 42 -10.85 -4.21 20.34
C THR A 42 -11.15 -2.85 20.95
N GLN A 43 -11.28 -1.80 20.14
CA GLN A 43 -11.65 -0.47 20.64
C GLN A 43 -13.10 -0.38 21.09
N ALA A 44 -14.03 -1.08 20.43
CA ALA A 44 -15.43 -1.14 20.83
C ALA A 44 -15.65 -1.75 22.23
N GLN A 45 -14.66 -2.49 22.75
CA GLN A 45 -14.72 -3.12 24.07
C GLN A 45 -14.15 -2.25 25.21
N ILE A 46 -13.55 -1.08 24.92
CA ILE A 46 -12.91 -0.23 25.93
C ILE A 46 -13.71 1.09 26.05
N PRO A 47 -14.56 1.26 27.08
CA PRO A 47 -15.48 2.40 27.20
C PRO A 47 -14.82 3.76 27.44
N GLU A 48 -13.58 3.80 27.94
CA GLU A 48 -12.91 5.04 28.42
C GLU A 48 -11.59 5.35 27.71
N ALA A 49 -11.24 4.64 26.64
CA ALA A 49 -10.02 4.97 25.91
C ALA A 49 -10.16 6.36 25.27
N PRO A 50 -9.15 7.26 25.41
CA PRO A 50 -9.16 8.52 24.71
C PRO A 50 -9.27 8.21 23.21
N LEU A 51 -10.42 8.58 22.65
CA LEU A 51 -10.64 8.60 21.21
C LEU A 51 -9.53 9.49 20.66
N TRP A 52 -8.50 8.86 20.08
CA TRP A 52 -7.67 9.51 19.08
C TRP A 52 -8.59 10.32 18.15
N PRO A 53 -8.16 11.43 17.56
CA PRO A 53 -9.04 12.19 16.70
C PRO A 53 -9.48 11.29 15.52
N LEU A 54 -10.69 10.75 15.64
CA LEU A 54 -11.40 9.90 14.68
C LEU A 54 -10.72 8.55 14.35
N PRO A 55 -10.64 7.57 15.28
CA PRO A 55 -10.06 6.25 14.98
C PRO A 55 -10.80 5.54 13.85
N GLY A 56 -12.13 5.74 13.76
CA GLY A 56 -12.93 5.18 12.66
C GLY A 56 -12.49 5.69 11.29
N LEU A 57 -12.10 6.96 11.16
CA LEU A 57 -11.65 7.53 9.88
C LEU A 57 -10.31 6.92 9.45
N VAL A 58 -9.38 6.76 10.40
CA VAL A 58 -8.08 6.12 10.15
C VAL A 58 -8.23 4.66 9.73
N LEU A 59 -9.18 3.93 10.33
CA LEU A 59 -9.50 2.54 9.95
C LEU A 59 -10.09 2.47 8.54
N VAL A 60 -10.98 3.41 8.19
CA VAL A 60 -11.54 3.51 6.83
C VAL A 60 -10.44 3.81 5.82
N ASP A 61 -9.55 4.77 6.10
CA ASP A 61 -8.41 5.09 5.24
C ASP A 61 -7.51 3.88 5.05
N TRP A 62 -7.25 3.10 6.11
CA TRP A 62 -6.43 1.90 6.00
C TRP A 62 -7.06 0.83 5.10
N VAL A 63 -8.36 0.57 5.25
CA VAL A 63 -9.10 -0.36 4.37
C VAL A 63 -9.12 0.12 2.92
N LEU A 64 -9.37 1.41 2.70
CA LEU A 64 -9.40 2.02 1.38
C LEU A 64 -8.04 1.92 0.71
N LEU A 65 -6.95 2.30 1.40
CA LEU A 65 -5.61 2.24 0.84
C LEU A 65 -5.17 0.80 0.53
N GLY A 66 -5.51 -0.18 1.39
CA GLY A 66 -5.26 -1.59 1.09
C GLY A 66 -6.01 -2.07 -0.15
N SER A 67 -7.28 -1.69 -0.29
CA SER A 67 -8.14 -2.09 -1.42
C SER A 67 -7.73 -1.42 -2.73
N ILE A 68 -7.61 -0.09 -2.73
CA ILE A 68 -7.18 0.70 -3.89
C ILE A 68 -5.75 0.31 -4.29
N GLY A 69 -4.89 0.03 -3.31
CA GLY A 69 -3.53 -0.45 -3.55
C GLY A 69 -3.50 -1.77 -4.31
N PHE A 70 -4.29 -2.76 -3.88
CA PHE A 70 -4.44 -4.01 -4.61
C PHE A 70 -4.96 -3.79 -6.04
N PHE A 71 -5.98 -2.95 -6.22
CA PHE A 71 -6.50 -2.62 -7.55
C PHE A 71 -5.45 -1.94 -8.44
N ALA A 72 -4.64 -1.03 -7.89
CA ALA A 72 -3.56 -0.38 -8.63
C ALA A 72 -2.54 -1.41 -9.12
N VAL A 73 -2.13 -2.35 -8.26
CA VAL A 73 -1.22 -3.45 -8.62
C VAL A 73 -1.86 -4.37 -9.67
N TYR A 74 -3.11 -4.77 -9.49
CA TYR A 74 -3.84 -5.64 -10.42
C TYR A 74 -4.00 -5.00 -11.81
N LEU A 75 -4.36 -3.71 -11.87
CA LEU A 75 -4.52 -2.98 -13.13
C LEU A 75 -3.17 -2.69 -13.79
N CYS A 76 -2.12 -2.46 -12.99
CA CYS A 76 -0.75 -2.36 -13.46
C CYS A 76 -0.31 -3.66 -14.16
N PHE A 77 -0.65 -4.82 -13.58
CA PHE A 77 -0.42 -6.11 -14.19
C PHE A 77 -1.20 -6.30 -15.50
N ARG A 78 -2.51 -6.01 -15.49
CA ARG A 78 -3.39 -6.25 -16.64
C ARG A 78 -3.10 -5.35 -17.84
N HIS A 79 -2.78 -4.08 -17.60
CA HIS A 79 -2.64 -3.07 -18.66
C HIS A 79 -1.19 -2.66 -18.95
N THR A 80 -0.21 -3.14 -18.17
CA THR A 80 1.22 -2.78 -18.27
C THR A 80 1.41 -1.25 -18.44
N SER A 81 0.69 -0.48 -17.62
CA SER A 81 0.66 0.98 -17.74
C SER A 81 1.41 1.64 -16.59
N VAL A 82 2.30 2.55 -16.97
CA VAL A 82 3.10 3.37 -16.05
C VAL A 82 2.21 4.19 -15.12
N LYS A 83 1.01 4.59 -15.55
CA LYS A 83 0.08 5.36 -14.70
C LYS A 83 -0.35 4.58 -13.46
N TRP A 84 -0.65 3.29 -13.61
CA TRP A 84 -1.02 2.42 -12.49
C TRP A 84 0.16 2.14 -11.57
N LEU A 85 1.38 2.07 -12.13
CA LEU A 85 2.60 1.97 -11.33
C LEU A 85 2.80 3.23 -10.46
N LEU A 86 2.64 4.43 -11.04
CA LEU A 86 2.75 5.68 -10.29
C LEU A 86 1.65 5.79 -9.22
N LEU A 87 0.43 5.33 -9.52
CA LEU A 87 -0.64 5.25 -8.53
C LEU A 87 -0.30 4.28 -7.38
N ALA A 88 0.29 3.12 -7.67
CA ALA A 88 0.76 2.20 -6.63
C ALA A 88 1.84 2.85 -5.74
N TRP A 89 2.79 3.59 -6.32
CA TRP A 89 3.76 4.38 -5.57
C TRP A 89 3.12 5.46 -4.70
N PHE A 90 2.13 6.17 -5.24
CA PHE A 90 1.37 7.17 -4.49
C PHE A 90 0.67 6.55 -3.28
N ILE A 91 -0.04 5.43 -3.48
CA ILE A 91 -0.75 4.71 -2.40
C ILE A 91 0.25 4.19 -1.35
N THR A 92 1.38 3.66 -1.81
CA THR A 92 2.48 3.25 -0.91
C THR A 92 2.96 4.44 -0.06
N GLY A 93 3.11 5.61 -0.69
CA GLY A 93 3.45 6.85 0.00
C GLY A 93 2.41 7.29 1.03
N THR A 94 1.13 7.21 0.69
CA THR A 94 0.03 7.57 1.62
C THR A 94 -0.04 6.65 2.84
N LEU A 95 0.51 5.43 2.79
CA LEU A 95 0.60 4.55 3.96
C LEU A 95 1.68 4.98 4.96
N ILE A 96 2.68 5.77 4.56
CA ILE A 96 3.80 6.16 5.42
C ILE A 96 3.32 6.94 6.66
N PRO A 97 2.51 8.01 6.52
CA PRO A 97 2.02 8.76 7.68
C PRO A 97 1.12 7.92 8.58
N LEU A 98 0.32 7.04 7.98
CA LEU A 98 -0.50 6.07 8.70
C LEU A 98 0.33 5.08 9.52
N ILE A 99 1.54 4.72 9.08
CA ILE A 99 2.46 3.91 9.88
C ILE A 99 3.08 4.76 10.98
N ILE A 100 3.51 5.98 10.68
CA ILE A 100 4.13 6.85 11.70
C ILE A 100 3.14 7.09 12.86
N LEU A 101 1.87 7.33 12.54
CA LEU A 101 0.80 7.48 13.52
C LEU A 101 0.33 6.13 14.09
N GLY A 102 0.07 5.15 13.23
CA GLY A 102 -0.52 3.86 13.55
C GLY A 102 0.44 2.87 14.20
N ALA A 103 1.77 3.02 14.04
CA ALA A 103 2.76 2.17 14.72
C ALA A 103 2.65 2.27 16.24
N PHE A 104 2.13 3.38 16.77
CA PHE A 104 1.89 3.55 18.20
C PHE A 104 0.52 3.03 18.69
N SER A 105 -0.45 2.79 17.79
CA SER A 105 -1.86 2.52 18.19
C SER A 105 -2.49 1.28 17.53
N ILE A 106 -2.21 1.04 16.25
CA ILE A 106 -2.84 0.02 15.39
C ILE A 106 -1.94 -1.21 15.24
N GLY A 107 -0.65 -1.08 15.59
CA GLY A 107 0.25 -2.21 15.81
C GLY A 107 0.93 -2.77 14.56
N LEU A 108 1.53 -3.95 14.73
CA LEU A 108 2.44 -4.60 13.76
C LEU A 108 1.77 -4.93 12.40
N ALA A 109 0.44 -5.00 12.37
CA ALA A 109 -0.32 -5.33 11.15
C ALA A 109 -0.20 -4.27 10.06
N VAL A 110 -0.26 -2.97 10.40
CA VAL A 110 -0.07 -1.87 9.43
C VAL A 110 1.33 -1.92 8.84
N LEU A 111 2.33 -2.21 9.70
CA LEU A 111 3.72 -2.31 9.30
C LEU A 111 3.93 -3.47 8.31
N ILE A 112 3.37 -4.66 8.61
CA ILE A 112 3.43 -5.81 7.70
C ILE A 112 2.76 -5.47 6.37
N ALA A 113 1.54 -4.91 6.40
CA ALA A 113 0.82 -4.51 5.18
C ALA A 113 1.66 -3.56 4.32
N PHE A 114 2.28 -2.55 4.93
CA PHE A 114 3.16 -1.62 4.22
C PHE A 114 4.36 -2.32 3.57
N PHE A 115 5.09 -3.17 4.31
CA PHE A 115 6.24 -3.86 3.75
C PHE A 115 5.85 -4.76 2.57
N LEU A 116 4.76 -5.50 2.68
CA LEU A 116 4.25 -6.31 1.56
C LEU A 116 3.92 -5.43 0.34
N PHE A 117 3.33 -4.25 0.57
CA PHE A 117 2.97 -3.32 -0.49
C PHE A 117 4.18 -2.67 -1.16
N VAL A 118 5.19 -2.28 -0.36
CA VAL A 118 6.47 -1.75 -0.86
C VAL A 118 7.18 -2.79 -1.71
N ILE A 119 7.29 -4.03 -1.23
CA ILE A 119 7.93 -5.12 -1.98
C ILE A 119 7.19 -5.37 -3.30
N SER A 120 5.86 -5.44 -3.27
CA SER A 120 5.03 -5.60 -4.48
C SER A 120 5.28 -4.47 -5.49
N THR A 121 5.30 -3.22 -5.03
CA THR A 121 5.50 -2.03 -5.87
C THR A 121 6.92 -1.94 -6.44
N ILE A 122 7.93 -2.35 -5.67
CA ILE A 122 9.32 -2.45 -6.14
C ILE A 122 9.44 -3.49 -7.26
N ILE A 123 8.84 -4.67 -7.09
CA ILE A 123 8.87 -5.73 -8.11
C ILE A 123 8.26 -5.23 -9.43
N LEU A 124 7.11 -4.56 -9.37
CA LEU A 124 6.47 -3.96 -10.54
C LEU A 124 7.34 -2.89 -11.20
N THR A 125 8.06 -2.09 -10.40
CA THR A 125 8.95 -1.02 -10.90
C THR A 125 10.14 -1.60 -11.65
N ILE A 126 10.76 -2.63 -11.09
CA ILE A 126 11.86 -3.36 -11.72
C ILE A 126 11.39 -3.97 -13.04
N ARG A 127 10.21 -4.60 -13.06
CA ARG A 127 9.64 -5.19 -14.28
C ARG A 127 9.41 -4.16 -15.39
N GLN A 128 8.81 -3.03 -15.07
CA GLN A 128 8.47 -2.01 -16.07
C GLN A 128 9.65 -1.13 -16.47
N LYS A 129 10.86 -1.39 -15.94
CA LYS A 129 12.05 -0.51 -16.10
C LYS A 129 11.71 0.95 -15.77
N GLY A 130 10.90 1.13 -14.72
CA GLY A 130 10.40 2.43 -14.31
C GLY A 130 11.53 3.38 -13.90
N LYS A 131 11.33 4.68 -14.13
CA LYS A 131 12.26 5.70 -13.64
C LYS A 131 12.09 5.87 -12.14
N TRP A 132 13.04 5.33 -11.36
CA TRP A 132 13.05 5.40 -9.89
C TRP A 132 12.82 6.80 -9.33
N ILE A 133 13.39 7.83 -9.96
CA ILE A 133 13.23 9.23 -9.51
C ILE A 133 11.76 9.67 -9.55
N ASN A 134 11.01 9.27 -10.58
CA ASN A 134 9.60 9.62 -10.71
C ASN A 134 8.77 8.82 -9.71
N SER A 135 9.03 7.52 -9.58
CA SER A 135 8.42 6.67 -8.57
C SER A 135 8.58 7.23 -7.15
N PHE A 136 9.78 7.69 -6.80
CA PHE A 136 10.06 8.28 -5.50
C PHE A 136 9.33 9.61 -5.30
N ALA A 137 9.23 10.45 -6.34
CA ALA A 137 8.46 11.69 -6.27
C ALA A 137 6.97 11.42 -5.99
N TRP A 138 6.38 10.39 -6.60
CA TRP A 138 4.98 10.00 -6.34
C TRP A 138 4.78 9.41 -4.95
N LEU A 139 5.75 8.64 -4.44
CA LEU A 139 5.76 8.20 -3.04
C LEU A 139 5.77 9.38 -2.08
N MET A 140 6.67 10.35 -2.29
CA MET A 140 6.75 11.55 -1.45
C MET A 140 5.48 12.39 -1.54
N LEU A 141 4.92 12.56 -2.74
CA LEU A 141 3.67 13.28 -2.94
C LEU A 141 2.51 12.62 -2.18
N GLY A 142 2.38 11.29 -2.25
CA GLY A 142 1.38 10.54 -1.48
C GLY A 142 1.54 10.74 0.03
N SER A 143 2.77 10.65 0.53
CA SER A 143 3.06 10.87 1.96
C SER A 143 2.71 12.30 2.41
N ILE A 144 3.10 13.32 1.63
CA ILE A 144 2.79 14.73 1.93
C ILE A 144 1.27 14.98 1.89
N CYS A 145 0.57 14.44 0.89
CA CYS A 145 -0.88 14.59 0.79
C CYS A 145 -1.60 13.96 2.00
N ASN A 146 -1.21 12.75 2.40
CA ASN A 146 -1.82 12.08 3.54
C ASN A 146 -1.48 12.82 4.86
N LEU A 147 -0.23 13.27 5.05
CA LEU A 147 0.13 14.14 6.19
C LEU A 147 -0.69 15.42 6.24
N GLY A 148 -0.89 16.09 5.11
CA GLY A 148 -1.70 17.30 5.03
C GLY A 148 -3.15 17.05 5.44
N ILE A 149 -3.75 15.95 4.96
CA ILE A 149 -5.11 15.54 5.35
C ILE A 149 -5.18 15.27 6.85
N LEU A 150 -4.25 14.48 7.39
CA LEU A 150 -4.17 14.18 8.82
C LEU A 150 -4.00 15.45 9.66
N PHE A 151 -3.16 16.39 9.23
CA PHE A 151 -2.96 17.67 9.93
C PHE A 151 -4.23 18.52 9.95
N ILE A 152 -4.96 18.59 8.84
CA ILE A 152 -6.26 19.27 8.75
C ILE A 152 -7.27 18.61 9.70
N ILE A 153 -7.32 17.28 9.72
CA ILE A 153 -8.23 16.54 10.62
C ILE A 153 -7.91 16.83 12.09
N ILE A 154 -6.64 16.76 12.46
CA ILE A 154 -6.19 17.03 13.84
C ILE A 154 -6.55 18.46 14.25
N THR A 155 -6.28 19.45 13.39
CA THR A 155 -6.58 20.86 13.68
C THR A 155 -8.08 21.16 13.75
N LEU A 156 -8.92 20.47 12.98
CA LEU A 156 -10.39 20.60 13.07
C LEU A 156 -11.01 19.85 14.27
N SER A 157 -10.29 18.87 14.82
CA SER A 157 -10.75 18.07 15.95
C SER A 157 -10.45 18.69 17.33
N GLN A 158 -9.63 19.74 17.36
CA GLN A 158 -9.28 20.53 18.54
C GLN A 158 -10.20 21.74 18.67
#